data_AF-A0A3Q3ASA1-F1
#
_entry.id   AF-A0A3Q3ASA1-F1
#
_cell.length_a   1.000
_cell.length_b   1.000
_cell.length_c   1.000
_cell.angle_alpha   90.00
_cell.angle_beta   90.00
_cell.angle_gamma   90.00
#
_symmetry.space_group_name_H-M   'P 1'
#
loop_
_entity.id
_entity.type
_entity.pdbx_description
1 polymer ?
#
loop_
_entity_poly.entity_id
_entity_poly.type
_entity_poly.pdbx_seq_one_letter_code
_entity_poly.pdbx_strand_id
1 'polypeptide(L)'
;MPSFILHYIFIHQHCLVNVILQCDLLFLFHRRTWVNPRSHDWWQLIQTTWTDRDWLKNLTMRKCTFQNLCGVLQPYLTWQHTRYRRPHSVEICVAICLWRLATNLEFRSISHLFGVGILTCCLITQEVITAINTVLKPHYLKRPFVGVIDGTHVPIKAPTNTPADYFNRKGQYSVILRAVVDHKMRIWDVNIGQPGRVHDIQSDKLFPHWNETIEGVNAPLLILGDAAYPLLPRLMKPFRESIAMTADQRNFNYRLSQGRMTVERAFGCLKGRWRCLLKQNESHISLISQVILECCVLHNFYEVHHEQYIGEENEELDDEASEDGGELPAQVPVQRAQDI
;
A
#
# COMPACT_ATOMS: atom_id res chain seq x y z
N MET A 1 9.22 22.87 72.19
CA MET A 1 8.77 21.94 71.14
C MET A 1 8.52 22.54 69.73
N PRO A 2 8.76 23.84 69.40
CA PRO A 2 8.72 24.29 67.99
C PRO A 2 10.09 24.40 67.29
N SER A 3 11.20 24.49 68.04
CA SER A 3 12.53 24.77 67.47
C SER A 3 13.16 23.58 66.72
N PHE A 4 12.89 22.35 67.14
CA PHE A 4 13.45 21.15 66.52
C PHE A 4 12.82 20.82 65.15
N ILE A 5 11.54 21.12 64.96
CA ILE A 5 10.82 20.84 63.70
C ILE A 5 11.29 21.81 62.59
N LEU A 6 11.48 23.09 62.92
CA LEU A 6 12.00 24.08 61.98
C LEU A 6 13.43 23.77 61.54
N HIS A 7 14.29 23.31 62.46
CA HIS A 7 15.66 22.93 62.13
C HIS A 7 15.72 21.68 61.25
N TYR A 8 14.86 20.69 61.50
CA TYR A 8 14.76 19.47 60.69
C TYR A 8 14.26 19.77 59.26
N ILE A 9 13.24 20.62 59.11
CA ILE A 9 12.73 21.04 57.80
C ILE A 9 13.79 21.83 57.02
N PHE A 10 14.54 22.71 57.70
CA PHE A 10 15.60 23.49 57.06
C PHE A 10 16.74 22.60 56.53
N ILE A 11 17.19 21.61 57.33
CA ILE A 11 18.21 20.64 56.90
C ILE A 11 17.70 19.77 55.74
N HIS A 12 16.45 19.32 55.79
CA HIS A 12 15.87 18.48 54.73
C HIS A 12 15.69 19.25 53.41
N GLN A 13 15.27 20.51 53.46
CA GLN A 13 15.19 21.38 52.28
C GLN A 13 16.58 21.69 51.71
N HIS A 14 17.59 21.93 52.57
CA HIS A 14 18.96 22.18 52.10
C HIS A 14 19.61 20.94 51.49
N CYS A 15 19.35 19.75 52.03
CA CYS A 15 19.77 18.49 51.44
C CYS A 15 19.05 18.20 50.11
N LEU A 16 17.74 18.47 49.99
CA LEU A 16 17.01 18.33 48.73
C LEU A 16 17.52 19.29 47.65
N VAL A 17 17.79 20.55 48.01
CA VAL A 17 18.35 21.54 47.07
C VAL A 17 19.78 21.16 46.67
N ASN A 18 20.61 20.66 47.59
CA ASN A 18 21.95 20.17 47.24
C ASN A 18 21.92 18.88 46.40
N VAL A 19 20.98 17.96 46.63
CA VAL A 19 20.79 16.77 45.79
C VAL A 19 20.30 17.18 44.40
N ILE A 20 19.41 18.17 44.28
CA ILE A 20 18.97 18.69 42.97
C ILE A 20 20.13 19.40 42.26
N LEU A 21 20.91 20.24 42.95
CA LEU A 21 22.08 20.91 42.39
C LEU A 21 23.22 19.93 42.04
N GLN A 22 23.40 18.84 42.80
CA GLN A 22 24.33 17.76 42.46
C GLN A 22 23.80 16.86 41.34
N CYS A 23 22.48 16.68 41.22
CA CYS A 23 21.87 16.03 40.06
C CYS A 23 22.03 16.88 38.80
N ASP A 24 21.92 18.21 38.88
CA ASP A 24 22.23 19.11 37.76
C ASP A 24 23.72 19.06 37.38
N LEU A 25 24.63 18.88 38.34
CA LEU A 25 26.07 18.67 38.08
C LEU A 25 26.39 17.26 37.56
N LEU A 26 25.64 16.22 37.96
CA LEU A 26 25.80 14.84 37.48
C LEU A 26 25.06 14.57 36.15
N PHE A 27 24.15 15.45 35.73
CA PHE A 27 23.46 15.43 34.44
C PHE A 27 23.88 16.57 33.50
N LEU A 28 25.08 17.13 33.68
CA LEU A 28 25.81 17.74 32.56
C LEU A 28 26.35 16.64 31.61
N PHE A 29 25.47 15.74 31.15
CA PHE A 29 25.65 15.12 29.86
C PHE A 29 25.53 16.23 28.83
N HIS A 30 26.67 16.87 28.58
CA HIS A 30 26.84 17.71 27.41
C HIS A 30 26.45 16.84 26.21
N ARG A 31 25.26 17.06 25.63
CA ARG A 31 24.87 16.41 24.38
C ARG A 31 25.96 16.77 23.39
N ARG A 32 26.88 15.84 23.12
CA ARG A 32 28.06 16.06 22.26
C ARG A 32 27.67 16.51 20.86
N THR A 33 26.44 16.20 20.42
CA THR A 33 25.78 16.77 19.26
C THR A 33 24.27 16.86 19.55
N TRP A 34 23.68 18.05 19.48
CA TRP A 34 22.22 18.22 19.56
C TRP A 34 21.52 17.75 18.27
N VAL A 35 22.23 17.81 17.15
CA VAL A 35 21.83 17.35 15.83
C VAL A 35 23.06 16.77 15.15
N ASN A 36 22.97 15.55 14.63
CA ASN A 36 24.00 15.00 13.74
C ASN A 36 23.71 15.53 12.33
N PRO A 37 24.65 16.23 11.65
CA PRO A 37 24.43 16.71 10.29
C PRO A 37 24.10 15.53 9.37
N ARG A 38 23.04 15.69 8.56
CA ARG A 38 22.58 14.69 7.61
C ARG A 38 22.42 15.36 6.25
N SER A 39 22.95 14.72 5.20
CA SER A 39 22.77 15.19 3.83
C SER A 39 21.30 15.06 3.43
N HIS A 40 20.78 16.10 2.80
CA HIS A 40 19.46 16.10 2.14
C HIS A 40 19.62 16.19 0.61
N ASP A 41 20.85 16.05 0.11
CA ASP A 41 21.24 16.36 -1.26
C ASP A 41 20.57 15.41 -2.24
N TRP A 42 20.42 14.13 -1.85
CA TRP A 42 19.76 13.14 -2.67
C TRP A 42 18.31 13.55 -3.00
N TRP A 43 17.52 13.96 -2.00
CA TRP A 43 16.13 14.37 -2.23
C TRP A 43 16.05 15.62 -3.13
N GLN A 44 16.93 16.58 -2.91
CA GLN A 44 16.99 17.79 -3.75
C GLN A 44 17.39 17.47 -5.19
N LEU A 45 18.36 16.56 -5.36
CA LEU A 45 18.84 16.12 -6.65
C LEU A 45 17.70 15.48 -7.45
N ILE A 46 17.04 14.46 -6.89
CA ILE A 46 15.99 13.73 -7.64
C ILE A 46 14.81 14.61 -8.03
N GLN A 47 14.50 15.64 -7.25
CA GLN A 47 13.45 16.60 -7.62
C GLN A 47 13.78 17.35 -8.91
N THR A 48 15.06 17.49 -9.27
CA THR A 48 15.51 18.24 -10.45
C THR A 48 15.98 17.35 -11.59
N THR A 49 16.54 16.17 -11.29
CA THR A 49 17.21 15.32 -12.28
C THR A 49 16.33 14.20 -12.82
N TRP A 50 15.35 13.71 -12.07
CA TRP A 50 14.56 12.55 -12.47
C TRP A 50 13.51 12.88 -13.52
N THR A 51 13.39 11.98 -14.50
CA THR A 51 12.32 11.96 -15.49
C THR A 51 11.06 11.31 -14.93
N ASP A 52 9.92 11.46 -15.60
CA ASP A 52 8.68 10.80 -15.20
C ASP A 52 8.82 9.26 -15.14
N ARG A 53 9.68 8.65 -15.98
CA ARG A 53 9.98 7.21 -15.93
C ARG A 53 10.69 6.83 -14.63
N ASP A 54 11.66 7.63 -14.19
CA ASP A 54 12.37 7.41 -12.92
C ASP A 54 11.43 7.53 -11.71
N TRP A 55 10.55 8.53 -11.75
CA TRP A 55 9.52 8.72 -10.73
C TRP A 55 8.55 7.53 -10.66
N LEU A 56 8.09 7.03 -11.81
CA LEU A 56 7.24 5.83 -11.89
C LEU A 56 7.96 4.59 -11.36
N LYS A 57 9.22 4.37 -11.74
CA LYS A 57 10.00 3.20 -11.33
C LYS A 57 10.25 3.15 -9.81
N ASN A 58 10.50 4.30 -9.20
CA ASN A 58 10.93 4.37 -7.80
C ASN A 58 9.81 4.73 -6.81
N LEU A 59 8.90 5.61 -7.21
CA LEU A 59 7.81 6.12 -6.37
C LEU A 59 6.41 5.73 -6.88
N THR A 60 6.32 4.92 -7.94
CA THR A 60 5.08 4.36 -8.50
C THR A 60 4.11 5.38 -9.09
N MET A 61 4.53 6.64 -9.26
CA MET A 61 3.74 7.71 -9.87
C MET A 61 4.63 8.77 -10.51
N ARG A 62 4.07 9.56 -11.44
CA ARG A 62 4.74 10.74 -12.00
C ARG A 62 4.86 11.87 -10.99
N LYS A 63 5.78 12.80 -11.24
CA LYS A 63 6.04 13.94 -10.35
C LYS A 63 4.82 14.84 -10.18
N CYS A 64 4.03 15.06 -11.24
CA CYS A 64 2.80 15.87 -11.17
C CYS A 64 1.73 15.24 -10.26
N THR A 65 1.54 13.93 -10.35
CA THR A 65 0.62 13.16 -9.49
C THR A 65 1.08 13.16 -8.04
N PHE A 66 2.39 13.06 -7.82
CA PHE A 66 3.00 13.21 -6.50
C PHE A 66 2.71 14.59 -5.88
N GLN A 67 2.86 15.67 -6.66
CA GLN A 67 2.56 17.03 -6.21
C GLN A 67 1.07 17.20 -5.88
N ASN A 68 0.18 16.61 -6.69
CA ASN A 68 -1.26 16.61 -6.41
C ASN A 68 -1.58 15.89 -5.10
N LEU A 69 -0.96 14.72 -4.85
CA LEU A 69 -1.12 13.99 -3.60
C LEU A 69 -0.63 14.82 -2.40
N CYS A 70 0.53 15.47 -2.53
CA CYS A 70 1.06 16.35 -1.49
C CYS A 70 0.10 17.51 -1.20
N GLY A 71 -0.48 18.13 -2.23
CA GLY A 71 -1.47 19.21 -2.07
C GLY A 71 -2.73 18.77 -1.31
N VAL A 72 -3.23 17.56 -1.59
CA VAL A 72 -4.39 16.98 -0.88
C VAL A 72 -4.06 16.70 0.60
N LEU A 73 -2.84 16.22 0.88
CA LEU A 73 -2.43 15.85 2.24
C LEU A 73 -1.89 17.03 3.06
N GLN A 74 -1.56 18.15 2.42
CA GLN A 74 -0.95 19.31 3.07
C GLN A 74 -1.69 19.79 4.33
N PRO A 75 -3.04 19.91 4.35
CA PRO A 75 -3.76 20.35 5.56
C PRO A 75 -3.60 19.40 6.76
N TYR A 76 -3.29 18.13 6.52
CA TYR A 76 -3.22 17.08 7.54
C TYR A 76 -1.79 16.76 7.98
N LEU A 77 -0.80 17.11 7.16
CA LEU A 77 0.63 16.86 7.41
C LEU A 77 1.42 18.15 7.69
N THR A 78 0.74 19.28 7.89
CA THR A 78 1.41 20.54 8.24
C THR A 78 1.76 20.57 9.73
N TRP A 79 3.05 20.58 10.02
CA TRP A 79 3.58 20.67 11.36
C TRP A 79 3.76 22.11 11.84
N GLN A 80 3.57 22.32 13.14
CA GLN A 80 3.84 23.61 13.77
C GLN A 80 5.32 23.96 13.68
N HIS A 81 5.61 25.21 13.30
CA HIS A 81 6.96 25.73 13.31
C HIS A 81 7.41 25.96 14.75
N THR A 82 8.34 25.14 15.23
CA THR A 82 8.95 25.35 16.55
C THR A 82 10.19 26.23 16.42
N ARG A 83 10.55 26.94 17.51
CA ARG A 83 11.80 27.71 17.58
C ARG A 83 13.07 26.85 17.47
N TYR A 84 12.95 25.54 17.65
CA TYR A 84 14.09 24.61 17.73
C TYR A 84 14.39 23.89 16.42
N ARG A 85 13.36 23.53 15.64
CA ARG A 85 13.54 22.80 14.38
C ARG A 85 12.46 23.17 13.38
N ARG A 86 12.88 23.47 12.15
CA ARG A 86 11.95 23.59 11.02
C ARG A 86 11.33 22.23 10.73
N PRO A 87 10.00 22.17 10.56
CA PRO A 87 9.34 20.92 10.21
C PRO A 87 9.79 20.43 8.83
N HIS A 88 9.68 19.11 8.63
CA HIS A 88 9.87 18.54 7.31
C HIS A 88 8.71 18.99 6.40
N SER A 89 9.02 19.21 5.12
CA SER A 89 8.00 19.55 4.14
C SER A 89 7.10 18.34 3.89
N VAL A 90 5.86 18.60 3.44
CA VAL A 90 4.88 17.54 3.15
C VAL A 90 5.42 16.59 2.09
N GLU A 91 6.15 17.11 1.10
CA GLU A 91 6.77 16.33 0.04
C GLU A 91 7.78 15.32 0.58
N ILE A 92 8.65 15.72 1.51
CA ILE A 92 9.60 14.78 2.14
C ILE A 92 8.84 13.71 2.93
N CYS A 93 7.81 14.11 3.69
CA CYS A 93 7.02 13.16 4.48
C CYS A 93 6.33 12.11 3.60
N VAL A 94 5.64 12.57 2.56
CA VAL A 94 4.93 11.70 1.60
C VAL A 94 5.92 10.82 0.85
N ALA A 95 7.05 11.36 0.40
CA ALA A 95 8.07 10.58 -0.31
C ALA A 95 8.70 9.48 0.55
N ILE A 96 8.98 9.74 1.83
CA ILE A 96 9.47 8.71 2.77
C ILE A 96 8.46 7.55 2.88
N CYS A 97 7.17 7.87 3.01
CA CYS A 97 6.12 6.85 3.09
C CYS A 97 6.04 6.03 1.80
N LEU A 98 5.90 6.70 0.65
CA LEU A 98 5.79 6.04 -0.65
C LEU A 98 7.02 5.17 -0.94
N TRP A 99 8.22 5.66 -0.64
CA TRP A 99 9.45 4.89 -0.80
C TRP A 99 9.43 3.62 0.04
N ARG A 100 8.96 3.72 1.30
CA ARG A 100 8.81 2.56 2.19
C ARG A 100 7.83 1.53 1.63
N LEU A 101 6.71 1.97 1.06
CA LEU A 101 5.69 1.09 0.48
C LEU A 101 6.16 0.44 -0.84
N ALA A 102 6.80 1.22 -1.71
CA ALA A 102 7.20 0.80 -3.06
C ALA A 102 8.45 -0.10 -3.08
N THR A 103 9.47 0.22 -2.28
CA THR A 103 10.78 -0.44 -2.35
C THR A 103 11.00 -1.49 -1.27
N ASN A 104 10.16 -1.49 -0.22
CA ASN A 104 10.27 -2.40 0.92
C ASN A 104 11.64 -2.36 1.64
N LEU A 105 12.40 -1.27 1.46
CA LEU A 105 13.68 -1.05 2.13
C LEU A 105 13.49 -0.77 3.62
N GLU A 106 14.43 -1.23 4.44
CA GLU A 106 14.47 -0.95 5.87
C GLU A 106 14.56 0.55 6.16
N PHE A 107 13.99 0.98 7.28
CA PHE A 107 14.01 2.39 7.69
C PHE A 107 15.44 2.94 7.86
N ARG A 108 16.44 2.08 8.09
CA ARG A 108 17.85 2.47 8.10
C ARG A 108 18.27 3.07 6.75
N SER A 109 18.01 2.36 5.65
CA SER A 109 18.36 2.82 4.31
C SER A 109 17.58 4.08 3.93
N ILE A 110 16.28 4.13 4.25
CA ILE A 110 15.44 5.31 4.00
C ILE A 110 15.94 6.52 4.80
N SER A 111 16.33 6.33 6.07
CA SER A 111 16.93 7.36 6.91
C SER A 111 18.20 7.95 6.29
N HIS A 112 19.05 7.11 5.69
CA HIS A 112 20.27 7.58 5.02
C HIS A 112 19.96 8.34 3.72
N LEU A 113 19.03 7.86 2.90
CA LEU A 113 18.65 8.49 1.63
C LEU A 113 18.03 9.88 1.83
N PHE A 114 17.08 10.01 2.76
CA PHE A 114 16.35 11.26 2.97
C PHE A 114 17.01 12.19 3.99
N GLY A 115 18.08 11.76 4.66
CA GLY A 115 18.71 12.55 5.72
C GLY A 115 17.86 12.73 6.98
N VAL A 116 16.91 11.82 7.22
CA VAL A 116 15.95 11.88 8.34
C VAL A 116 16.27 10.81 9.37
N GLY A 117 16.02 11.07 10.66
CA GLY A 117 16.26 10.08 11.73
C GLY A 117 15.37 8.85 11.56
N ILE A 118 15.89 7.65 11.87
CA ILE A 118 15.16 6.38 11.69
C ILE A 118 13.78 6.40 12.39
N LEU A 119 13.73 6.85 13.65
CA LEU A 119 12.47 6.98 14.39
C LEU A 119 11.53 8.00 13.74
N THR A 120 12.07 9.11 13.25
CA THR A 120 11.29 10.12 12.53
C THR A 120 10.71 9.55 11.23
N CYS A 121 11.46 8.75 10.46
CA CYS A 121 10.92 8.08 9.26
C CYS A 121 9.76 7.15 9.60
N CYS A 122 9.87 6.39 10.70
CA CYS A 122 8.82 5.48 11.15
C CYS A 122 7.54 6.26 11.52
N LEU A 123 7.67 7.33 12.31
CA LEU A 123 6.55 8.19 12.71
C LEU A 123 5.89 8.87 11.50
N ILE A 124 6.70 9.49 10.64
CA ILE A 124 6.24 10.11 9.40
C ILE A 124 5.45 9.11 8.56
N THR A 125 5.97 7.89 8.41
CA THR A 125 5.27 6.85 7.64
C THR A 125 3.90 6.62 8.24
N GLN A 126 3.80 6.30 9.53
CA GLN A 126 2.52 6.03 10.22
C GLN A 126 1.51 7.20 10.12
N GLU A 127 1.98 8.43 10.22
CA GLU A 127 1.14 9.63 10.10
C GLU A 127 0.62 9.82 8.68
N VAL A 128 1.47 9.61 7.67
CA VAL A 128 1.07 9.65 6.26
C VAL A 128 0.07 8.54 5.94
N ILE A 129 0.31 7.30 6.41
CA ILE A 129 -0.66 6.18 6.31
C ILE A 129 -2.02 6.58 6.87
N THR A 130 -2.00 7.18 8.06
CA THR A 130 -3.23 7.58 8.76
C THR A 130 -3.95 8.70 8.02
N ALA A 131 -3.22 9.71 7.54
CA ALA A 131 -3.77 10.82 6.77
C ALA A 131 -4.39 10.33 5.46
N ILE A 132 -3.71 9.48 4.69
CA ILE A 132 -4.24 8.91 3.44
C ILE A 132 -5.49 8.09 3.70
N ASN A 133 -5.46 7.21 4.69
CA ASN A 133 -6.62 6.37 5.02
C ASN A 133 -7.82 7.17 5.54
N THR A 134 -7.60 8.36 6.09
CA THR A 134 -8.67 9.24 6.56
C THR A 134 -9.24 10.08 5.43
N VAL A 135 -8.37 10.67 4.61
CA VAL A 135 -8.75 11.66 3.59
C VAL A 135 -9.12 11.00 2.28
N LEU A 136 -8.30 10.09 1.76
CA LEU A 136 -8.48 9.53 0.41
C LEU A 136 -9.46 8.35 0.41
N LYS A 137 -9.50 7.55 1.48
CA LYS A 137 -10.35 6.34 1.52
C LYS A 137 -11.82 6.59 1.12
N PRO A 138 -12.54 7.62 1.63
CA PRO A 138 -13.93 7.87 1.25
C PRO A 138 -14.11 8.27 -0.22
N HIS A 139 -13.09 8.87 -0.82
CA HIS A 139 -13.13 9.33 -2.21
C HIS A 139 -12.76 8.24 -3.22
N TYR A 140 -11.88 7.31 -2.82
CA TYR A 140 -11.32 6.31 -3.73
C TYR A 140 -11.89 4.90 -3.56
N LEU A 141 -12.42 4.52 -2.38
CA LEU A 141 -13.16 3.27 -2.20
C LEU A 141 -14.66 3.51 -2.39
N LYS A 142 -15.06 3.72 -3.65
CA LYS A 142 -16.46 3.94 -4.03
C LYS A 142 -17.08 2.66 -4.56
N ARG A 143 -18.20 2.26 -3.99
CA ARG A 143 -18.94 1.03 -4.31
C ARG A 143 -19.59 1.14 -5.70
N PRO A 144 -19.10 0.42 -6.73
CA PRO A 144 -19.78 0.25 -8.00
C PRO A 144 -20.81 -0.87 -7.88
N PHE A 145 -21.53 -1.06 -8.98
CA PHE A 145 -22.65 -1.96 -9.08
C PHE A 145 -22.29 -3.38 -9.60
N VAL A 146 -21.08 -3.56 -10.13
CA VAL A 146 -20.55 -4.86 -10.58
C VAL A 146 -19.11 -5.01 -10.08
N GLY A 147 -18.74 -6.21 -9.65
CA GLY A 147 -17.36 -6.51 -9.29
C GLY A 147 -17.02 -7.99 -9.23
N VAL A 148 -15.75 -8.25 -8.96
CA VAL A 148 -15.20 -9.58 -8.74
C VAL A 148 -14.57 -9.60 -7.36
N ILE A 149 -14.93 -10.58 -6.55
CA ILE A 149 -14.41 -10.77 -5.19
C ILE A 149 -13.36 -11.88 -5.18
N ASP A 150 -12.23 -11.61 -4.52
CA ASP A 150 -11.22 -12.63 -4.25
C ASP A 150 -10.33 -12.23 -3.06
N GLY A 151 -9.56 -13.19 -2.55
CA GLY A 151 -8.60 -13.05 -1.47
C GLY A 151 -7.15 -13.15 -1.96
N THR A 152 -6.25 -12.40 -1.34
CA THR A 152 -4.81 -12.55 -1.53
C THR A 152 -4.06 -12.53 -0.20
N HIS A 153 -3.04 -13.37 -0.09
CA HIS A 153 -2.22 -13.46 1.12
C HIS A 153 -1.14 -12.38 1.15
N VAL A 154 -1.01 -11.71 2.28
CA VAL A 154 0.10 -10.79 2.60
C VAL A 154 0.96 -11.44 3.70
N PRO A 155 2.26 -11.71 3.44
CA PRO A 155 3.12 -12.39 4.40
C PRO A 155 3.35 -11.56 5.67
N ILE A 156 3.28 -12.21 6.83
CA ILE A 156 3.54 -11.58 8.14
C ILE A 156 4.52 -12.40 8.97
N LYS A 157 5.16 -11.77 9.94
CA LYS A 157 5.83 -12.51 11.01
C LYS A 157 4.76 -13.24 11.83
N ALA A 158 5.11 -14.41 12.37
CA ALA A 158 4.23 -15.13 13.28
C ALA A 158 3.77 -14.19 14.39
N PRO A 159 2.46 -13.95 14.54
CA PRO A 159 1.97 -13.05 15.57
C PRO A 159 2.22 -13.68 16.94
N THR A 160 2.51 -12.84 17.93
CA THR A 160 2.78 -13.28 19.30
C THR A 160 1.57 -13.97 19.92
N ASN A 161 0.38 -13.46 19.59
CA ASN A 161 -0.90 -13.98 20.04
C ASN A 161 -1.55 -14.72 18.86
N THR A 162 -1.98 -15.96 19.10
CA THR A 162 -2.67 -16.84 18.14
C THR A 162 -1.95 -17.10 16.79
N PRO A 163 -0.67 -17.51 16.77
CA PRO A 163 0.06 -17.79 15.53
C PRO A 163 -0.62 -18.83 14.64
N ALA A 164 -1.27 -19.83 15.23
CA ALA A 164 -1.94 -20.91 14.51
C ALA A 164 -3.02 -20.41 13.53
N ASP A 165 -3.71 -19.30 13.84
CA ASP A 165 -4.81 -18.79 13.02
C ASP A 165 -4.29 -18.18 11.70
N TYR A 166 -3.08 -17.64 11.73
CA TYR A 166 -2.45 -16.97 10.59
C TYR A 166 -1.57 -17.89 9.74
N PHE A 167 -1.46 -19.16 10.14
CA PHE A 167 -0.67 -20.15 9.43
C PHE A 167 -1.46 -20.75 8.26
N ASN A 168 -1.07 -20.40 7.03
CA ASN A 168 -1.75 -20.81 5.81
C ASN A 168 -1.37 -22.23 5.37
N ARG A 169 -2.12 -22.76 4.39
CA ARG A 169 -1.90 -24.11 3.82
C ARG A 169 -0.56 -24.28 3.10
N LYS A 170 0.10 -23.17 2.74
CA LYS A 170 1.42 -23.14 2.09
C LYS A 170 2.57 -23.12 3.09
N GLY A 171 2.29 -23.29 4.39
CA GLY A 171 3.31 -23.35 5.43
C GLY A 171 3.88 -21.98 5.84
N GLN A 172 3.15 -20.89 5.57
CA GLN A 172 3.60 -19.52 5.84
C GLN A 172 2.59 -18.75 6.69
N TYR A 173 3.07 -17.79 7.49
CA TYR A 173 2.20 -16.87 8.22
C TYR A 173 1.75 -15.73 7.31
N SER A 174 0.45 -15.46 7.26
CA SER A 174 -0.11 -14.42 6.40
C SER A 174 -1.44 -13.88 6.94
N VAL A 175 -1.73 -12.61 6.62
CA VAL A 175 -3.08 -12.05 6.69
C VAL A 175 -3.73 -12.12 5.32
N ILE A 176 -5.06 -12.27 5.29
CA ILE A 176 -5.81 -12.21 4.04
C ILE A 176 -6.27 -10.76 3.80
N LEU A 177 -5.96 -10.25 2.61
CA LEU A 177 -6.64 -9.11 1.99
C LEU A 177 -7.72 -9.69 1.08
N ARG A 178 -8.99 -9.52 1.43
CA ARG A 178 -10.12 -9.77 0.55
C ARG A 178 -10.60 -8.46 -0.04
N ALA A 179 -10.76 -8.40 -1.35
CA ALA A 179 -11.22 -7.19 -2.00
C ALA A 179 -12.25 -7.49 -3.08
N VAL A 180 -13.11 -6.51 -3.35
CA VAL A 180 -13.93 -6.50 -4.56
C VAL A 180 -13.38 -5.47 -5.53
N VAL A 181 -13.22 -5.89 -6.77
CA VAL A 181 -12.56 -5.14 -7.84
C VAL A 181 -13.51 -4.98 -9.02
N ASP A 182 -13.51 -3.81 -9.65
CA ASP A 182 -14.29 -3.54 -10.86
C ASP A 182 -13.55 -3.91 -12.16
N HIS A 183 -14.22 -3.76 -13.30
CA HIS A 183 -13.62 -4.02 -14.62
C HIS A 183 -12.41 -3.11 -14.97
N LYS A 184 -12.18 -2.03 -14.22
CA LYS A 184 -11.02 -1.13 -14.38
C LYS A 184 -9.93 -1.43 -13.36
N MET A 185 -9.96 -2.60 -12.73
CA MET A 185 -9.02 -3.00 -11.67
C MET A 185 -9.02 -2.08 -10.44
N ARG A 186 -10.10 -1.31 -10.22
CA ARG A 186 -10.25 -0.45 -9.04
C ARG A 186 -10.89 -1.23 -7.91
N ILE A 187 -10.30 -1.12 -6.73
CA ILE A 187 -10.77 -1.75 -5.50
C ILE A 187 -11.91 -0.92 -4.92
N TRP A 188 -12.92 -1.49 -4.30
CA TRP A 188 -13.99 -0.65 -3.74
C TRP A 188 -14.60 -1.14 -2.44
N ASP A 189 -14.40 -2.41 -2.13
CA ASP A 189 -14.65 -2.97 -0.81
C ASP A 189 -13.40 -3.78 -0.41
N VAL A 190 -12.94 -3.59 0.82
CA VAL A 190 -11.79 -4.31 1.37
C VAL A 190 -12.13 -4.87 2.74
N ASN A 191 -11.68 -6.08 2.99
CA ASN A 191 -11.70 -6.71 4.30
C ASN A 191 -10.29 -7.27 4.56
N ILE A 192 -9.68 -6.83 5.66
CA ILE A 192 -8.26 -7.06 5.95
C ILE A 192 -8.13 -7.62 7.36
N GLY A 193 -7.19 -8.55 7.54
CA GLY A 193 -6.80 -9.04 8.86
C GLY A 193 -7.54 -10.28 9.31
N GLN A 194 -8.28 -10.94 8.42
CA GLN A 194 -8.77 -12.28 8.69
C GLN A 194 -7.58 -13.25 8.77
N PRO A 195 -7.58 -14.18 9.75
CA PRO A 195 -6.53 -15.17 9.84
C PRO A 195 -6.47 -16.05 8.60
N GLY A 196 -5.26 -16.42 8.17
CA GLY A 196 -5.00 -17.18 6.94
C GLY A 196 -5.69 -18.55 6.82
N ARG A 197 -6.33 -19.04 7.89
CA ARG A 197 -7.16 -20.26 7.90
C ARG A 197 -8.64 -20.05 7.66
N VAL A 198 -9.14 -18.81 7.79
CA VAL A 198 -10.55 -18.50 7.57
C VAL A 198 -10.79 -18.47 6.05
N HIS A 199 -11.49 -19.50 5.55
CA HIS A 199 -12.06 -19.48 4.20
C HIS A 199 -13.15 -18.41 4.12
N ASP A 200 -13.43 -17.96 2.90
CA ASP A 200 -14.25 -16.82 2.42
C ASP A 200 -15.71 -16.69 2.92
N ILE A 201 -16.01 -17.14 4.14
CA ILE A 201 -17.37 -17.38 4.60
C ILE A 201 -17.59 -16.62 5.90
N GLN A 202 -18.12 -15.41 5.76
CA GLN A 202 -19.07 -14.85 6.72
C GLN A 202 -20.25 -14.19 5.98
N SER A 203 -21.22 -15.06 5.65
CA SER A 203 -22.68 -14.91 5.70
C SER A 203 -23.30 -13.51 5.60
N ASP A 204 -24.19 -13.35 4.60
CA ASP A 204 -25.38 -12.48 4.46
C ASP A 204 -25.28 -10.96 4.67
N LYS A 205 -24.29 -10.49 5.42
CA LYS A 205 -23.97 -9.07 5.65
C LYS A 205 -22.89 -8.54 4.71
N LEU A 206 -22.32 -9.40 3.87
CA LEU A 206 -21.18 -9.04 3.01
C LEU A 206 -21.52 -7.89 2.06
N PHE A 207 -22.77 -7.82 1.61
CA PHE A 207 -23.23 -6.79 0.69
C PHE A 207 -24.59 -6.23 1.14
N PRO A 208 -24.79 -4.90 1.14
CA PRO A 208 -26.10 -4.28 1.36
C PRO A 208 -27.03 -4.50 0.16
N HIS A 209 -28.34 -4.53 0.40
CA HIS A 209 -29.34 -4.59 -0.69
C HIS A 209 -29.27 -3.28 -1.46
N TRP A 210 -28.51 -3.28 -2.55
CA TRP A 210 -28.24 -2.12 -3.40
C TRP A 210 -28.65 -2.48 -4.82
N ASN A 211 -29.56 -1.67 -5.35
CA ASN A 211 -29.89 -1.69 -6.76
C ASN A 211 -29.56 -0.34 -7.39
N GLU A 212 -28.99 -0.35 -8.58
CA GLU A 212 -28.79 0.85 -9.41
C GLU A 212 -29.78 0.84 -10.56
N THR A 213 -30.25 2.03 -10.94
CA THR A 213 -31.12 2.16 -12.11
C THR A 213 -30.27 2.49 -13.31
N ILE A 214 -30.06 1.51 -14.19
CA ILE A 214 -29.31 1.65 -15.44
C ILE A 214 -30.33 1.76 -16.56
N GLU A 215 -30.39 2.91 -17.23
CA GLU A 215 -31.32 3.14 -18.36
C GLU A 215 -32.79 2.80 -18.05
N GLY A 216 -33.22 3.07 -16.80
CA GLY A 216 -34.58 2.75 -16.33
C GLY A 216 -34.78 1.31 -15.85
N VAL A 217 -33.78 0.45 -16.01
CA VAL A 217 -33.78 -0.92 -15.49
C VAL A 217 -33.13 -0.95 -14.11
N ASN A 218 -33.89 -1.40 -13.12
CA ASN A 218 -33.38 -1.63 -11.78
C ASN A 218 -32.53 -2.91 -11.79
N ALA A 219 -31.22 -2.75 -11.78
CA ALA A 219 -30.29 -3.86 -11.72
C ALA A 219 -29.87 -4.07 -10.25
N PRO A 220 -29.70 -5.31 -9.76
CA PRO A 220 -29.14 -5.63 -8.44
C PRO A 220 -27.61 -5.86 -8.45
N LEU A 221 -26.90 -5.46 -7.39
CA LEU A 221 -25.45 -5.62 -7.28
C LEU A 221 -25.00 -7.03 -7.71
N LEU A 222 -24.09 -7.12 -8.69
CA LEU A 222 -23.62 -8.41 -9.20
C LEU A 222 -22.13 -8.61 -8.92
N ILE A 223 -21.81 -9.66 -8.19
CA ILE A 223 -20.43 -10.02 -7.83
C ILE A 223 -20.10 -11.41 -8.33
N LEU A 224 -18.92 -11.57 -8.92
CA LEU A 224 -18.36 -12.87 -9.29
C LEU A 224 -17.38 -13.33 -8.22
N GLY A 225 -17.58 -14.52 -7.67
CA GLY A 225 -16.68 -15.16 -6.72
C GLY A 225 -16.12 -16.48 -7.24
N ASP A 226 -15.16 -17.00 -6.50
CA ASP A 226 -14.56 -18.31 -6.73
C ASP A 226 -15.46 -19.48 -6.28
N ALA A 227 -14.93 -20.70 -6.39
CA ALA A 227 -15.64 -21.91 -5.99
C ALA A 227 -15.78 -22.07 -4.45
N ALA A 228 -15.01 -21.33 -3.64
CA ALA A 228 -15.08 -21.35 -2.18
C ALA A 228 -16.25 -20.49 -1.63
N TYR A 229 -16.66 -19.44 -2.35
CA TYR A 229 -17.80 -18.61 -1.95
C TYR A 229 -19.16 -19.35 -2.03
N PRO A 230 -20.15 -19.02 -1.20
CA PRO A 230 -21.52 -19.49 -1.36
C PRO A 230 -22.21 -18.85 -2.57
N LEU A 231 -23.19 -19.54 -3.16
CA LEU A 231 -24.08 -18.93 -4.17
C LEU A 231 -25.10 -18.06 -3.44
N LEU A 232 -25.17 -16.77 -3.78
CA LEU A 232 -26.12 -15.80 -3.20
C LEU A 232 -26.80 -15.02 -4.33
N PRO A 233 -27.95 -14.34 -4.10
CA PRO A 233 -28.64 -13.55 -5.13
C PRO A 233 -27.77 -12.50 -5.83
N ARG A 234 -26.67 -12.08 -5.19
CA ARG A 234 -25.74 -11.04 -5.64
C ARG A 234 -24.33 -11.57 -5.86
N LEU A 235 -24.09 -12.86 -5.60
CA LEU A 235 -22.77 -13.50 -5.71
C LEU A 235 -22.87 -14.77 -6.54
N MET A 236 -22.40 -14.69 -7.77
CA MET A 236 -22.31 -15.82 -8.68
C MET A 236 -20.99 -16.55 -8.48
N LYS A 237 -21.04 -17.88 -8.61
CA LYS A 237 -19.88 -18.76 -8.51
C LYS A 237 -19.89 -19.78 -9.65
N PRO A 238 -18.76 -20.40 -10.00
CA PRO A 238 -18.75 -21.43 -11.03
C PRO A 238 -19.60 -22.66 -10.62
N PHE A 239 -20.19 -23.32 -11.62
CA PHE A 239 -20.76 -24.65 -11.45
C PHE A 239 -19.66 -25.62 -11.02
N ARG A 240 -20.01 -26.59 -10.16
CA ARG A 240 -19.08 -27.64 -9.75
C ARG A 240 -18.68 -28.47 -10.98
N GLU A 241 -17.38 -28.65 -11.17
CA GLU A 241 -16.86 -29.48 -12.25
C GLU A 241 -17.33 -30.93 -12.05
N SER A 242 -17.89 -31.50 -13.11
CA SER A 242 -18.39 -32.87 -13.15
C SER A 242 -18.37 -33.36 -14.59
N ILE A 243 -18.24 -34.68 -14.77
CA ILE A 243 -18.28 -35.36 -16.07
C ILE A 243 -19.62 -35.07 -16.78
N ALA A 244 -20.70 -34.87 -16.02
CA ALA A 244 -22.04 -34.59 -16.53
C ALA A 244 -22.30 -33.10 -16.88
N MET A 245 -21.27 -32.24 -16.88
CA MET A 245 -21.45 -30.80 -17.09
C MET A 245 -21.85 -30.49 -18.54
N THR A 246 -22.96 -29.78 -18.71
CA THR A 246 -23.50 -29.36 -20.01
C THR A 246 -22.55 -28.37 -20.71
N ALA A 247 -22.72 -28.21 -22.03
CA ALA A 247 -21.95 -27.22 -22.80
C ALA A 247 -22.17 -25.79 -22.28
N ASP A 248 -23.39 -25.45 -21.89
CA ASP A 248 -23.73 -24.12 -21.35
C ASP A 248 -23.06 -23.86 -20.00
N GLN A 249 -23.03 -24.86 -19.10
CA GLN A 249 -22.33 -24.75 -17.82
C GLN A 249 -20.82 -24.60 -18.00
N ARG A 250 -20.22 -25.30 -18.98
CA ARG A 250 -18.81 -25.12 -19.35
C ARG A 250 -18.54 -23.71 -19.87
N ASN A 251 -19.36 -23.21 -20.78
CA ASN A 251 -19.24 -21.86 -21.32
C ASN A 251 -19.42 -20.80 -20.21
N PHE A 252 -20.36 -21.01 -19.29
CA PHE A 252 -20.52 -20.15 -18.11
C PHE A 252 -19.27 -20.13 -17.23
N ASN A 253 -18.75 -21.30 -16.83
CA ASN A 253 -17.54 -21.39 -16.01
C ASN A 253 -16.33 -20.75 -16.69
N TYR A 254 -16.20 -20.95 -18.02
CA TYR A 254 -15.15 -20.31 -18.81
C TYR A 254 -15.25 -18.78 -18.75
N ARG A 255 -16.43 -18.21 -19.01
CA ARG A 255 -16.66 -16.75 -18.95
C ARG A 255 -16.48 -16.18 -17.56
N LEU A 256 -16.94 -16.89 -16.52
CA LEU A 256 -16.74 -16.49 -15.14
C LEU A 256 -15.25 -16.47 -14.79
N SER A 257 -14.49 -17.49 -15.21
CA SER A 257 -13.03 -17.54 -15.05
C SER A 257 -12.34 -16.36 -15.75
N GLN A 258 -12.74 -16.04 -16.99
CA GLN A 258 -12.24 -14.86 -17.71
C GLN A 258 -12.54 -13.55 -16.95
N GLY A 259 -13.76 -13.39 -16.43
CA GLY A 259 -14.11 -12.24 -15.59
C GLY A 259 -13.23 -12.16 -14.33
N ARG A 260 -12.96 -13.31 -13.71
CA ARG A 260 -12.10 -13.39 -12.52
C ARG A 260 -10.65 -12.99 -12.76
N MET A 261 -10.11 -13.14 -13.97
CA MET A 261 -8.75 -12.66 -14.26
C MET A 261 -8.55 -11.17 -13.91
N THR A 262 -9.61 -10.36 -13.90
CA THR A 262 -9.56 -8.96 -13.50
C THR A 262 -9.08 -8.76 -12.06
N VAL A 263 -9.57 -9.56 -11.10
CA VAL A 263 -9.18 -9.42 -9.68
C VAL A 263 -7.75 -9.89 -9.46
N GLU A 264 -7.34 -10.95 -10.16
CA GLU A 264 -5.98 -11.47 -10.12
C GLU A 264 -4.98 -10.45 -10.67
N ARG A 265 -5.30 -9.83 -11.81
CA ARG A 265 -4.49 -8.74 -12.39
C ARG A 265 -4.42 -7.52 -11.48
N ALA A 266 -5.52 -7.14 -10.85
CA ALA A 266 -5.54 -6.04 -9.91
C ALA A 266 -4.65 -6.31 -8.69
N PHE A 267 -4.68 -7.53 -8.13
CA PHE A 267 -3.77 -7.92 -7.06
C PHE A 267 -2.31 -8.00 -7.51
N GLY A 268 -2.05 -8.44 -8.74
CA GLY A 268 -0.73 -8.39 -9.35
C GLY A 268 -0.19 -6.96 -9.41
N CYS A 269 -0.96 -6.03 -9.97
CA CYS A 269 -0.60 -4.61 -10.04
C CYS A 269 -0.42 -3.98 -8.65
N LEU A 270 -1.33 -4.28 -7.71
CA LEU A 270 -1.27 -3.79 -6.33
C LEU A 270 0.05 -4.20 -5.66
N LYS A 271 0.42 -5.48 -5.75
CA LYS A 271 1.66 -6.00 -5.16
C LYS A 271 2.92 -5.57 -5.91
N GLY A 272 2.82 -5.41 -7.23
CA GLY A 272 3.90 -4.92 -8.08
C GLY A 272 4.25 -3.45 -7.77
N ARG A 273 3.24 -2.60 -7.59
CA ARG A 273 3.42 -1.21 -7.12
C ARG A 273 3.92 -1.20 -5.66
N TRP A 274 3.29 -1.97 -4.79
CA TRP A 274 3.56 -1.95 -3.35
C TRP A 274 4.30 -3.20 -2.90
N ARG A 275 5.61 -3.24 -3.17
CA ARG A 275 6.46 -4.39 -2.83
C ARG A 275 6.50 -4.69 -1.32
N CYS A 276 6.10 -3.75 -0.45
CA CYS A 276 5.93 -4.03 0.97
C CYS A 276 4.91 -5.15 1.26
N LEU A 277 3.99 -5.44 0.33
CA LEU A 277 3.01 -6.52 0.42
C LEU A 277 3.55 -7.91 0.03
N LEU A 278 4.74 -7.97 -0.57
CA LEU A 278 5.36 -9.21 -1.04
C LEU A 278 6.29 -9.86 -0.02
N LYS A 279 6.79 -9.09 0.96
CA LYS A 279 7.71 -9.59 2.00
C LYS A 279 7.01 -9.69 3.34
N GLN A 280 7.59 -10.53 4.18
CA GLN A 280 7.22 -10.64 5.58
C GLN A 280 7.32 -9.28 6.29
N ASN A 281 6.19 -8.78 6.79
CA ASN A 281 6.14 -7.59 7.63
C ASN A 281 6.26 -7.98 9.11
N GLU A 282 7.12 -7.29 9.85
CA GLU A 282 7.40 -7.54 11.27
C GLU A 282 6.52 -6.73 12.23
N SER A 283 5.70 -5.83 11.68
CA SER A 283 4.84 -4.95 12.46
C SER A 283 3.67 -5.70 13.10
N HIS A 284 3.03 -5.07 14.07
CA HIS A 284 1.76 -5.56 14.62
C HIS A 284 0.67 -5.63 13.54
N ILE A 285 -0.23 -6.61 13.64
CA ILE A 285 -1.29 -6.89 12.64
C ILE A 285 -2.15 -5.65 12.35
N SER A 286 -2.44 -4.84 13.38
CA SER A 286 -3.20 -3.58 13.23
C SER A 286 -2.51 -2.60 12.29
N LEU A 287 -1.18 -2.44 12.41
CA LEU A 287 -0.42 -1.56 11.52
C LEU A 287 -0.34 -2.14 10.10
N ILE A 288 -0.13 -3.46 9.98
CA ILE A 288 -0.16 -4.14 8.67
C ILE A 288 -1.50 -3.93 7.98
N SER A 289 -2.61 -3.96 8.72
CA SER A 289 -3.95 -3.75 8.17
C SER A 289 -4.12 -2.32 7.63
N GLN A 290 -3.56 -1.32 8.31
CA GLN A 290 -3.55 0.07 7.84
C GLN A 290 -2.66 0.26 6.61
N VAL A 291 -1.50 -0.39 6.56
CA VAL A 291 -0.60 -0.40 5.40
C VAL A 291 -1.29 -1.01 4.19
N ILE A 292 -1.93 -2.17 4.34
CA ILE A 292 -2.66 -2.84 3.27
C ILE A 292 -3.80 -1.94 2.76
N LEU A 293 -4.57 -1.33 3.67
CA LEU A 293 -5.64 -0.42 3.31
C LEU A 293 -5.12 0.78 2.52
N GLU A 294 -4.02 1.38 2.96
CA GLU A 294 -3.39 2.51 2.27
C GLU A 294 -2.94 2.12 0.86
N CYS A 295 -2.30 0.96 0.70
CA CYS A 295 -1.90 0.43 -0.60
C CYS A 295 -3.11 0.30 -1.54
N CYS A 296 -4.25 -0.18 -1.04
CA CYS A 296 -5.49 -0.27 -1.83
C CYS A 296 -6.03 1.12 -2.21
N VAL A 297 -6.00 2.09 -1.29
CA VAL A 297 -6.45 3.47 -1.54
C VAL A 297 -5.55 4.17 -2.57
N LEU A 298 -4.23 4.05 -2.42
CA LEU A 298 -3.26 4.63 -3.35
C LEU A 298 -3.33 3.97 -4.72
N HIS A 299 -3.53 2.65 -4.79
CA HIS A 299 -3.77 1.94 -6.06
C HIS A 299 -4.91 2.58 -6.84
N ASN A 300 -6.03 2.85 -6.20
CA ASN A 300 -7.16 3.51 -6.86
C ASN A 300 -6.90 4.97 -7.23
N PHE A 301 -6.21 5.71 -6.37
CA PHE A 301 -5.77 7.06 -6.68
C PHE A 301 -4.96 7.05 -7.99
N TYR A 302 -4.09 6.06 -8.19
CA TYR A 302 -3.29 5.91 -9.41
C TYR A 302 -4.10 5.44 -10.62
N GLU A 303 -5.04 4.50 -10.45
CA GLU A 303 -5.94 4.10 -11.53
C GLU A 303 -6.78 5.27 -12.06
N VAL A 304 -7.21 6.18 -11.17
CA VAL A 304 -7.96 7.38 -11.55
C VAL A 304 -7.08 8.41 -12.27
N HIS A 305 -5.81 8.53 -11.87
CA HIS A 305 -4.84 9.42 -12.51
C HIS A 305 -4.13 8.82 -13.74
N HIS A 306 -4.58 7.64 -14.20
CA HIS A 306 -4.05 6.93 -15.36
C HIS A 306 -2.53 6.64 -15.28
N GLU A 307 -2.03 6.37 -14.08
CA GLU A 307 -0.65 5.90 -13.90
C GLU A 307 -0.57 4.43 -14.30
N GLN A 308 -0.25 4.15 -15.55
CA GLN A 308 -0.11 2.79 -16.05
C GLN A 308 0.99 2.06 -15.25
N TYR A 309 0.66 0.90 -14.70
CA TYR A 309 1.67 0.01 -14.14
C TYR A 309 2.51 -0.55 -15.29
N ILE A 310 3.77 -0.14 -15.36
CA ILE A 310 4.76 -0.74 -16.24
C ILE A 310 5.24 -1.99 -15.49
N GLY A 311 4.72 -3.15 -15.87
CA GLY A 311 5.22 -4.43 -15.34
C GLY A 311 6.69 -4.63 -15.72
N GLU A 312 7.40 -5.49 -14.96
CA GLU A 312 8.81 -5.81 -15.22
C GLU A 312 9.04 -6.42 -16.62
N GLU A 313 7.99 -6.92 -17.29
CA GLU A 313 8.03 -7.52 -18.64
C GLU A 313 8.11 -6.49 -19.80
N ASN A 314 7.84 -5.21 -19.57
CA ASN A 314 7.88 -4.19 -20.64
C ASN A 314 9.28 -3.56 -20.83
N GLU A 315 10.27 -3.88 -19.99
CA GLU A 315 11.61 -3.31 -20.10
C GLU A 315 12.49 -4.05 -21.13
N GLU A 316 12.22 -5.32 -21.46
CA GLU A 316 13.00 -6.08 -22.45
C GLU A 316 12.69 -5.68 -23.91
N LEU A 317 11.54 -5.07 -24.18
CA LEU A 317 11.12 -4.69 -25.54
C LEU A 317 11.59 -3.29 -25.97
N ASP A 318 11.94 -2.41 -25.02
CA ASP A 318 12.38 -1.04 -25.32
C ASP A 318 13.91 -0.95 -25.51
N ASP A 319 14.70 -1.85 -24.91
CA ASP A 319 16.16 -1.83 -25.02
C ASP A 319 16.69 -2.50 -26.31
N GLU A 320 15.91 -3.40 -26.93
CA GLU A 320 16.25 -4.03 -28.22
C GLU A 320 15.91 -3.15 -29.45
N ALA A 321 15.17 -2.05 -29.28
CA ALA A 321 14.74 -1.18 -30.38
C ALA A 321 15.76 -0.08 -30.76
N SER A 322 16.93 -0.03 -30.10
CA SER A 322 17.96 1.00 -30.32
C SER A 322 19.28 0.49 -30.93
N GLU A 323 19.41 -0.80 -31.23
CA GLU A 323 20.61 -1.36 -31.88
C GLU A 323 20.26 -2.21 -33.11
N ASP A 324 19.67 -1.60 -34.14
CA ASP A 324 19.90 -2.08 -35.52
C ASP A 324 19.88 -0.92 -36.53
N GLY A 325 21.03 -0.29 -36.68
CA GLY A 325 21.37 0.44 -37.88
C GLY A 325 21.97 -0.53 -38.89
N GLY A 326 21.12 -1.19 -39.68
CA GLY A 326 21.55 -2.19 -40.66
C GLY A 326 20.58 -2.36 -41.83
N GLU A 327 20.93 -1.76 -42.98
CA GLU A 327 20.54 -2.07 -44.37
C GLU A 327 19.13 -2.61 -44.69
N LEU A 328 18.36 -1.78 -45.41
CA LEU A 328 17.14 -2.19 -46.14
C LEU A 328 17.45 -3.28 -47.18
N PRO A 329 16.82 -4.47 -47.14
CA PRO A 329 17.00 -5.47 -48.18
C PRO A 329 16.17 -5.15 -49.43
N ALA A 330 16.78 -5.43 -50.57
CA ALA A 330 16.30 -5.15 -51.92
C ALA A 330 14.95 -5.83 -52.26
N GLN A 331 14.15 -5.13 -53.08
CA GLN A 331 12.89 -5.62 -53.64
C GLN A 331 13.10 -6.88 -54.49
N VAL A 332 12.42 -7.97 -54.15
CA VAL A 332 12.33 -9.20 -54.96
C VAL A 332 11.02 -9.15 -55.78
N PRO A 333 11.04 -9.45 -57.09
CA PRO A 333 9.90 -9.19 -57.97
C PRO A 333 8.81 -10.26 -57.88
N VAL A 334 7.57 -9.80 -58.05
CA VAL A 334 6.32 -10.58 -58.12
C VAL A 334 6.36 -11.57 -59.29
N GLN A 335 6.22 -12.88 -59.01
CA GLN A 335 5.90 -13.88 -60.01
C GLN A 335 4.45 -14.38 -59.85
N ARG A 336 3.76 -14.40 -60.98
CA ARG A 336 2.35 -14.74 -61.18
C ARG A 336 2.09 -16.22 -60.88
N ALA A 337 0.96 -16.50 -60.24
CA ALA A 337 0.39 -17.84 -60.15
C ALA A 337 -0.06 -18.32 -61.56
N GLN A 338 0.33 -19.55 -61.90
CA GLN A 338 -0.29 -20.37 -62.93
C GLN A 338 -0.75 -21.68 -62.27
N ASP A 339 -2.06 -21.92 -62.41
CA ASP A 339 -2.77 -23.20 -62.61
C ASP A 339 -2.15 -24.50 -62.05
N ILE A 340 -2.89 -25.16 -61.13
CA ILE A 340 -3.66 -26.41 -61.33
C ILE A 340 -4.50 -26.68 -60.07
#